data_AF-A0A966HUH9-F1
#
_entry.id   AF-A0A966HUH9-F1
#
_cell.length_a   1.000
_cell.length_b   1.000
_cell.length_c   1.000
_cell.angle_alpha   90.00
_cell.angle_beta   90.00
_cell.angle_gamma   90.00
#
_symmetry.space_group_name_H-M   'P 1'
#
loop_
_entity.id
_entity.type
_entity.pdbx_description
1 polymer ?
#
loop_
_entity_poly.entity_id
_entity_poly.type
_entity_poly.pdbx_seq_one_letter_code
_entity_poly.pdbx_strand_id
1 'polypeptide(L)'
;MMRSVFGLSAYLITVVAIVAITIRSLELYRRIKAGQADPTRSNQKTKRFILMTKEVLTHAKMLKFTGSGIAHWFVMLGFFALSGTLLNAYGQVINPEFALPLIGHWIVYNLFTESFAWLTGISIVTLIGIRQVTRITNKGRSSRF
;
A
#
# COMPACT_ATOMS: atom_id res chain seq x y z
N MET A 1 -26.59 -19.21 5.85
CA MET A 1 -26.56 -19.10 4.37
C MET A 1 -25.90 -17.79 3.91
N MET A 2 -26.41 -16.61 4.29
CA MET A 2 -25.89 -15.31 3.82
C MET A 2 -24.41 -15.03 4.13
N ARG A 3 -23.94 -15.35 5.36
CA ARG A 3 -22.53 -15.13 5.78
C ARG A 3 -21.54 -15.95 4.95
N SER A 4 -21.84 -17.22 4.71
CA SER A 4 -21.00 -18.11 3.92
C SER A 4 -20.91 -17.68 2.45
N VAL A 5 -21.99 -17.11 1.89
CA VAL A 5 -22.00 -16.58 0.52
C VAL A 5 -21.09 -15.36 0.39
N PHE A 6 -21.18 -14.40 1.32
CA PHE A 6 -20.30 -13.23 1.31
C PHE A 6 -18.83 -13.57 1.58
N GLY A 7 -18.58 -14.55 2.46
CA GLY A 7 -17.21 -14.99 2.69
C GLY A 7 -16.60 -15.68 1.49
N LEU A 8 -17.35 -16.59 0.86
CA LEU A 8 -16.89 -17.26 -0.36
C LEU A 8 -16.62 -16.26 -1.49
N SER A 9 -17.50 -15.27 -1.68
CA SER A 9 -17.30 -14.26 -2.73
C SER A 9 -16.09 -13.37 -2.45
N ALA A 10 -15.86 -12.96 -1.20
CA ALA A 10 -14.69 -12.20 -0.81
C ALA A 10 -13.38 -12.96 -1.12
N TYR A 11 -13.29 -14.24 -0.73
CA TYR A 11 -12.11 -15.06 -1.03
C TYR A 11 -11.93 -15.29 -2.53
N LEU A 12 -13.02 -15.51 -3.27
CA LEU A 12 -12.95 -15.67 -4.72
C LEU A 12 -12.40 -14.40 -5.40
N ILE A 13 -12.86 -13.22 -4.98
CA ILE A 13 -12.33 -11.94 -5.46
C ILE A 13 -10.84 -11.81 -5.11
N THR A 14 -10.43 -12.15 -3.90
CA THR A 14 -9.02 -12.13 -3.49
C THR A 14 -8.17 -13.06 -4.36
N VAL A 15 -8.63 -14.28 -4.63
CA VAL A 15 -7.93 -15.23 -5.51
C VAL A 15 -7.80 -14.68 -6.93
N VAL A 16 -8.89 -14.16 -7.51
CA VAL A 16 -8.87 -13.56 -8.85
C VAL A 16 -7.89 -12.37 -8.90
N ALA A 17 -7.90 -11.50 -7.89
CA ALA A 17 -7.01 -10.36 -7.79
C ALA A 17 -5.53 -10.80 -7.71
N ILE A 18 -5.21 -11.80 -6.88
CA ILE A 18 -3.85 -12.33 -6.76
C ILE A 18 -3.39 -12.91 -8.11
N VAL A 19 -4.22 -13.74 -8.76
CA VAL A 19 -3.89 -14.33 -10.07
C VAL A 19 -3.63 -13.24 -11.11
N ALA A 20 -4.51 -12.23 -11.19
CA ALA A 20 -4.36 -11.12 -12.13
C ALA A 20 -3.06 -10.34 -11.88
N ILE A 21 -2.75 -10.01 -10.61
CA ILE A 21 -1.52 -9.30 -10.24
C ILE A 21 -0.30 -10.15 -10.59
N THR A 22 -0.29 -11.45 -10.25
CA THR A 22 0.82 -12.35 -10.56
C THR A 22 1.10 -12.43 -12.05
N ILE A 23 0.08 -12.60 -12.89
CA ILE A 23 0.22 -12.65 -14.34
C ILE A 23 0.87 -11.36 -14.86
N ARG A 24 0.37 -10.20 -14.42
CA ARG A 24 0.89 -8.89 -14.86
C ARG A 24 2.29 -8.60 -14.33
N SER A 25 2.60 -8.98 -13.10
CA SER A 25 3.94 -8.85 -12.52
C SER A 25 4.96 -9.70 -13.28
N LEU A 26 4.61 -10.93 -13.67
CA LEU A 26 5.46 -11.79 -14.48
C LEU A 26 5.67 -11.23 -15.89
N GLU A 27 4.62 -10.69 -16.50
CA GLU A 27 4.71 -10.02 -17.79
C GLU A 27 5.66 -8.81 -17.72
N LEU A 28 5.51 -7.96 -16.71
CA LEU A 28 6.39 -6.81 -16.49
C LEU A 28 7.84 -7.23 -16.26
N TYR A 29 8.06 -8.27 -15.43
CA TYR A 29 9.39 -8.81 -15.18
C TYR A 29 10.05 -9.32 -16.48
N ARG A 30 9.32 -10.06 -17.32
CA ARG A 30 9.82 -10.56 -18.61
C ARG A 30 10.20 -9.41 -19.53
N ARG A 31 9.37 -8.35 -19.61
CA ARG A 31 9.64 -7.15 -20.41
C ARG A 31 10.90 -6.43 -19.94
N ILE A 32 11.06 -6.24 -18.62
CA ILE A 32 12.25 -5.61 -18.05
C ILE A 32 13.51 -6.46 -18.28
N LYS A 33 13.40 -7.78 -18.12
CA LYS A 33 14.52 -8.72 -18.30
C LYS A 33 14.98 -8.81 -19.76
N ALA A 34 14.11 -8.57 -20.73
CA ALA A 34 14.45 -8.56 -22.16
C ALA A 34 15.30 -7.36 -22.59
N GLY A 35 15.41 -6.31 -21.76
CA GLY A 35 16.30 -5.18 -22.02
C GLY A 35 17.79 -5.54 -21.91
N GLN A 36 18.66 -4.62 -22.33
CA GLN A 36 20.11 -4.83 -22.20
C GLN A 36 20.52 -4.95 -20.73
N ALA A 37 21.37 -5.95 -20.45
CA ALA A 37 21.90 -6.16 -19.11
C ALA A 37 22.91 -5.05 -18.75
N ASP A 38 22.69 -4.39 -17.61
CA ASP A 38 23.67 -3.48 -17.01
C ASP A 38 24.62 -4.30 -16.11
N PRO A 39 25.91 -4.48 -16.49
CA PRO A 39 26.86 -5.28 -15.73
C PRO A 39 27.16 -4.67 -14.34
N THR A 40 26.91 -3.38 -14.14
CA THR A 40 27.13 -2.69 -12.86
C THR A 40 25.94 -2.80 -11.91
N ARG A 41 24.81 -3.38 -12.36
CA ARG A 41 23.57 -3.47 -11.58
C ARG A 41 23.73 -4.29 -10.30
N SER A 42 24.62 -5.28 -10.32
CA SER A 42 24.89 -6.16 -9.18
C SER A 42 25.98 -5.63 -8.24
N ASN A 43 26.60 -4.48 -8.51
CA ASN A 43 27.62 -3.94 -7.63
C ASN A 43 26.99 -3.42 -6.33
N GLN A 44 27.66 -3.70 -5.20
CA GLN A 44 27.30 -3.16 -3.87
C GLN A 44 25.83 -3.38 -3.48
N LYS A 45 25.26 -4.57 -3.75
CA LYS A 45 23.84 -4.90 -3.52
C LYS A 45 23.36 -4.51 -2.13
N THR A 46 24.14 -4.82 -1.10
CA THR A 46 23.81 -4.53 0.30
C THR A 46 23.67 -3.02 0.55
N LYS A 47 24.62 -2.21 0.09
CA LYS A 47 24.57 -0.75 0.26
C LYS A 47 23.37 -0.14 -0.47
N ARG A 48 23.09 -0.61 -1.71
CA ARG A 48 21.93 -0.18 -2.49
C ARG A 48 20.61 -0.57 -1.81
N PHE A 49 20.53 -1.77 -1.26
CA PHE A 49 19.36 -2.24 -0.53
C PHE A 49 19.10 -1.40 0.72
N ILE A 50 20.11 -1.17 1.56
CA ILE A 50 19.99 -0.33 2.76
C ILE A 50 19.54 1.09 2.39
N LEU A 51 20.15 1.68 1.36
CA LEU A 51 19.79 3.02 0.91
C LEU A 51 18.35 3.07 0.38
N MET A 52 17.95 2.09 -0.42
CA MET A 52 16.57 1.97 -0.93
C MET A 52 15.58 1.85 0.22
N THR A 53 15.82 0.93 1.18
CA THR A 53 14.94 0.76 2.34
C THR A 53 14.84 2.05 3.15
N LYS A 54 15.97 2.74 3.39
CA LYS A 54 15.98 4.03 4.08
C LYS A 54 15.16 5.07 3.30
N GLU A 55 15.38 5.21 2.00
CA GLU A 55 14.66 6.18 1.16
C GLU A 55 13.15 5.88 1.10
N VAL A 56 12.75 4.61 1.05
CA VAL A 56 11.35 4.19 1.03
C VAL A 56 10.68 4.42 2.38
N LEU A 57 11.28 3.99 3.50
CA LEU A 57 10.65 4.16 4.82
C LEU A 57 10.56 5.63 5.24
N THR A 58 11.54 6.44 4.88
CA THR A 58 11.56 7.87 5.25
C THR A 58 10.85 8.76 4.24
N HIS A 59 10.55 8.26 3.04
CA HIS A 59 10.08 9.09 1.91
C HIS A 59 10.95 10.33 1.67
N ALA A 60 12.25 10.29 2.02
CA ALA A 60 13.12 11.46 2.07
C ALA A 60 13.17 12.27 0.77
N LYS A 61 13.04 11.62 -0.40
CA LYS A 61 12.96 12.30 -1.69
C LYS A 61 11.62 12.98 -1.96
N MET A 62 10.51 12.39 -1.49
CA MET A 62 9.16 12.88 -1.73
C MET A 62 8.76 14.00 -0.75
N LEU A 63 9.34 14.01 0.46
CA LEU A 63 9.14 15.08 1.45
C LEU A 63 9.64 16.47 0.98
N LYS A 64 10.43 16.52 -0.09
CA LYS A 64 10.77 17.79 -0.79
C LYS A 64 9.53 18.50 -1.35
N PHE A 65 8.48 17.75 -1.66
CA PHE A 65 7.16 18.26 -2.03
C PHE A 65 6.29 18.31 -0.77
N THR A 66 6.62 19.24 0.12
CA THR A 66 6.27 19.26 1.55
C THR A 66 4.86 18.79 1.89
N GLY A 67 3.81 19.36 1.28
CA GLY A 67 2.42 18.98 1.60
C GLY A 67 2.02 17.57 1.15
N SER A 68 2.23 17.24 -0.13
CA SER A 68 1.84 15.94 -0.68
C SER A 68 2.74 14.80 -0.22
N GLY A 69 4.03 15.07 0.00
CA GLY A 69 5.01 14.12 0.52
C GLY A 69 4.69 13.68 1.94
N ILE A 70 4.32 14.60 2.83
CA ILE A 70 3.92 14.28 4.21
C ILE A 70 2.64 13.44 4.22
N ALA A 71 1.62 13.86 3.47
CA ALA A 71 0.38 13.10 3.37
C ALA A 71 0.62 11.68 2.84
N HIS A 72 1.42 11.53 1.76
CA HIS A 72 1.76 10.21 1.23
C HIS A 72 2.53 9.34 2.22
N TRP A 73 3.43 9.93 3.00
CA TRP A 73 4.19 9.21 4.02
C TRP A 73 3.28 8.59 5.08
N PHE A 74 2.27 9.31 5.57
CA PHE A 74 1.27 8.76 6.49
C PHE A 74 0.45 7.63 5.85
N VAL A 75 0.10 7.74 4.56
CA VAL A 75 -0.58 6.64 3.86
C VAL A 75 0.28 5.38 3.84
N MET A 76 1.58 5.50 3.54
CA MET A 76 2.49 4.36 3.57
C MET A 76 2.60 3.72 4.96
N LEU A 77 2.77 4.54 6.02
CA LEU A 77 2.80 4.02 7.38
C LEU A 77 1.48 3.33 7.76
N GLY A 78 0.35 3.90 7.34
CA GLY A 78 -0.98 3.33 7.50
C GLY A 78 -1.10 1.93 6.89
N PHE A 79 -0.56 1.71 5.69
CA PHE A 79 -0.56 0.39 5.07
C PHE A 79 0.11 -0.66 5.97
N PHE A 80 1.27 -0.35 6.55
CA PHE A 80 1.96 -1.28 7.45
C PHE A 80 1.24 -1.42 8.81
N ALA A 81 0.83 -0.30 9.41
CA ALA A 81 0.18 -0.26 10.72
C ALA A 81 -1.17 -1.01 10.73
N LEU A 82 -1.95 -0.87 9.66
CA LEU A 82 -3.29 -1.46 9.53
C LEU A 82 -3.28 -2.85 8.86
N SER A 83 -2.13 -3.36 8.41
CA SER A 83 -2.07 -4.71 7.81
C SER A 83 -2.57 -5.79 8.77
N GLY A 84 -2.32 -5.66 10.07
CA GLY A 84 -2.81 -6.60 11.07
C GLY A 84 -4.34 -6.60 11.21
N THR A 85 -4.99 -5.45 11.05
CA THR A 85 -6.47 -5.38 11.09
C THR A 85 -7.09 -6.02 9.85
N LEU A 86 -6.43 -5.90 8.69
CA LEU A 86 -6.84 -6.62 7.46
C LEU A 86 -6.72 -8.14 7.65
N LEU A 87 -5.60 -8.63 8.19
CA LEU A 87 -5.44 -10.06 8.48
C LEU A 87 -6.49 -10.57 9.47
N ASN A 88 -6.81 -9.78 10.49
CA ASN A 88 -7.87 -10.10 11.44
C ASN A 88 -9.25 -10.17 10.75
N ALA A 89 -9.56 -9.19 9.90
CA ALA A 89 -10.81 -9.13 9.15
C ALA A 89 -11.00 -10.36 8.23
N TYR A 90 -9.92 -10.87 7.63
CA TYR A 90 -9.99 -12.11 6.85
C TYR A 90 -10.47 -13.31 7.67
N GLY A 91 -10.12 -13.41 8.96
CA GLY A 91 -10.67 -14.47 9.83
C GLY A 91 -12.11 -14.20 10.26
N GLN A 92 -12.46 -12.92 10.46
CA GLN A 92 -13.81 -12.48 10.83
C GLN A 92 -14.88 -12.79 9.76
N VAL A 93 -14.46 -12.92 8.51
CA VAL A 93 -15.31 -13.36 7.40
C VAL A 93 -15.87 -14.78 7.63
N ILE A 94 -15.12 -15.67 8.30
CA ILE A 94 -15.54 -17.05 8.59
C ILE A 94 -16.18 -17.12 9.98
N ASN A 95 -15.48 -16.60 10.99
CA ASN A 95 -15.95 -16.55 12.37
C ASN A 95 -15.89 -15.10 12.87
N PRO A 96 -17.03 -14.44 13.12
CA PRO A 96 -17.06 -13.06 13.59
C PRO A 96 -16.29 -12.82 14.91
N GLU A 97 -16.17 -13.84 15.75
CA GLU A 97 -15.42 -13.77 17.02
C GLU A 97 -13.91 -14.04 16.83
N PHE A 98 -13.47 -14.27 15.59
CA PHE A 98 -12.06 -14.44 15.30
C PHE A 98 -11.29 -13.16 15.64
N ALA A 99 -10.30 -13.34 16.49
CA ALA A 99 -9.34 -12.34 16.85
C ALA A 99 -7.95 -12.97 16.80
N LEU A 100 -6.99 -12.31 16.15
CA LEU A 100 -5.61 -12.72 16.25
C LEU A 100 -5.17 -12.70 17.73
N PRO A 101 -4.54 -13.78 18.24
CA PRO A 101 -4.04 -13.81 19.61
C PRO A 101 -3.06 -12.63 19.82
N LEU A 102 -3.14 -11.99 20.99
CA LEU A 102 -2.41 -10.77 21.39
C LEU A 102 -2.83 -9.44 20.72
N ILE A 103 -3.35 -9.46 19.49
CA ILE A 103 -3.61 -8.22 18.72
C ILE A 103 -5.07 -7.78 18.83
N GLY A 104 -6.03 -8.71 18.74
CA GLY A 104 -7.45 -8.36 18.59
C GLY A 104 -8.14 -7.77 19.82
N HIS A 105 -7.58 -7.94 21.03
CA HIS A 105 -8.16 -7.46 22.29
C HIS A 105 -7.25 -6.47 23.02
N TRP A 106 -6.10 -6.11 22.44
CA TRP A 106 -5.12 -5.29 23.12
C TRP A 106 -5.42 -3.81 22.89
N ILE A 107 -5.82 -3.11 23.96
CA ILE A 107 -6.27 -1.72 23.87
C ILE A 107 -5.23 -0.77 23.27
N VAL A 108 -3.94 -1.01 23.54
CA VAL A 108 -2.84 -0.22 22.95
C VAL A 108 -2.79 -0.39 21.44
N TYR A 109 -2.96 -1.62 20.94
CA TYR A 109 -3.03 -1.88 19.51
C TYR A 109 -4.26 -1.26 18.87
N ASN A 110 -5.41 -1.33 19.53
CA ASN A 110 -6.64 -0.71 19.03
C ASN A 110 -6.48 0.81 18.90
N LEU A 111 -5.98 1.50 19.95
CA LEU A 111 -5.71 2.93 19.89
C LEU A 111 -4.66 3.30 18.84
N PHE A 112 -3.61 2.47 18.68
CA PHE A 112 -2.61 2.65 17.64
C PHE A 112 -3.24 2.55 16.24
N THR A 113 -4.00 1.50 15.96
CA THR A 113 -4.65 1.32 14.66
C THR A 113 -5.71 2.37 14.38
N GLU A 114 -6.49 2.80 15.39
CA GLU A 114 -7.47 3.87 15.24
C GLU A 114 -6.79 5.20 14.91
N SER A 115 -5.70 5.54 15.59
CA SER A 115 -4.90 6.73 15.29
C SER A 115 -4.38 6.70 13.85
N PHE A 116 -3.82 5.57 13.41
CA PHE A 116 -3.35 5.42 12.04
C PHE A 116 -4.49 5.39 11.02
N ALA A 117 -5.68 4.89 11.36
CA ALA A 117 -6.85 4.95 10.50
C ALA A 117 -7.26 6.40 10.22
N TRP A 118 -7.32 7.24 11.26
CA TRP A 118 -7.57 8.68 11.12
C TRP A 118 -6.49 9.40 10.31
N LEU A 119 -5.21 9.20 10.66
CA LEU A 119 -4.08 9.83 9.96
C LEU A 119 -4.06 9.45 8.47
N THR A 120 -4.28 8.18 8.15
CA THR A 120 -4.34 7.67 6.78
C THR A 120 -5.56 8.24 6.05
N GLY A 121 -6.73 8.24 6.70
CA GLY A 121 -7.97 8.77 6.12
C GLY A 121 -7.85 10.25 5.76
N ILE A 122 -7.35 11.08 6.68
CA ILE A 122 -7.08 12.50 6.43
C ILE A 122 -6.11 12.66 5.27
N SER A 123 -5.02 11.90 5.27
CA SER A 123 -3.99 11.97 4.22
C SER A 123 -4.52 11.61 2.84
N ILE A 124 -5.37 10.58 2.73
CA ILE A 124 -6.03 10.20 1.47
C ILE A 124 -6.92 11.35 0.99
N VAL A 125 -7.76 11.92 1.87
CA VAL A 125 -8.63 13.05 1.51
C VAL A 125 -7.81 14.26 1.05
N THR A 126 -6.72 14.58 1.75
CA THR A 126 -5.78 15.64 1.34
C THR A 126 -5.19 15.37 -0.05
N LEU A 127 -4.71 14.16 -0.32
CA LEU A 127 -4.14 13.80 -1.63
C LEU A 127 -5.18 13.81 -2.76
N ILE A 128 -6.42 13.39 -2.48
CA ILE A 128 -7.53 13.52 -3.42
C ILE A 128 -7.76 15.00 -3.72
N GLY A 129 -7.85 15.86 -2.70
CA GLY A 129 -8.02 17.30 -2.86
C GLY A 129 -6.90 17.94 -3.69
N ILE A 130 -5.64 17.67 -3.35
CA ILE A 130 -4.47 18.13 -4.11
C ILE A 130 -4.56 17.69 -5.58
N ARG A 131 -4.92 16.43 -5.84
CA ARG A 131 -5.05 15.89 -7.20
C ARG A 131 -6.18 16.59 -7.98
N GLN A 132 -7.34 16.81 -7.37
CA GLN A 132 -8.45 17.48 -8.04
C GLN A 132 -8.12 18.93 -8.38
N VAL A 133 -7.53 19.67 -7.44
CA VAL A 133 -7.09 21.06 -7.68
C VAL A 133 -6.04 21.10 -8.78
N THR A 134 -5.00 20.26 -8.71
CA THR A 134 -3.93 20.20 -9.71
C THR A 134 -4.47 19.89 -11.10
N ARG A 135 -5.47 19.00 -11.21
CA ARG A 135 -6.13 18.68 -12.49
C ARG A 135 -6.88 19.87 -13.08
N ILE A 136 -7.51 20.68 -12.24
CA ILE A 136 -8.29 21.85 -12.67
C ILE A 136 -7.37 23.03 -13.05
N THR A 137 -6.26 23.21 -12.33
CA THR A 137 -5.33 24.33 -12.54
C THR A 137 -4.33 24.07 -13.66
N ASN A 138 -3.90 22.83 -13.87
CA ASN A 138 -2.91 22.46 -14.89
C ASN A 138 -3.54 21.77 -16.12
N LYS A 139 -4.61 22.34 -16.68
CA LYS A 139 -5.32 21.79 -17.86
C LYS A 139 -4.45 21.61 -19.12
N GLY A 140 -3.27 22.22 -19.17
CA GLY A 140 -2.41 22.29 -20.37
C GLY A 140 -1.18 21.38 -20.38
N ARG A 141 -0.84 20.65 -19.31
CA ARG A 141 0.20 19.62 -19.39
C ARG A 141 -0.41 18.35 -19.99
N SER A 142 -0.66 18.40 -21.30
CA SER A 142 -0.78 17.20 -22.12
C SER A 142 0.35 16.25 -21.73
N SER A 143 -0.02 15.01 -21.45
CA SER A 143 0.90 13.89 -21.27
C SER A 143 2.04 14.03 -22.28
N ARG A 144 3.29 14.12 -21.81
CA ARG A 144 4.48 14.00 -22.67
C ARG A 144 4.84 12.52 -22.92
N PHE A 145 3.86 11.64 -22.72
CA PHE A 145 3.82 10.30 -23.28
C PHE A 145 2.83 10.33 -24.44
#